data_AF-A0A2G6AMI0-F1
#
_entry.id   AF-A0A2G6AMI0-F1
#
_cell.length_a   1.000
_cell.length_b   1.000
_cell.length_c   1.000
_cell.angle_alpha   90.00
_cell.angle_beta   90.00
_cell.angle_gamma   90.00
#
_symmetry.space_group_name_H-M   'P 1'
#
loop_
_entity.id
_entity.type
_entity.pdbx_description
1 polymer ?
#
loop_
_entity_poly.entity_id
_entity_poly.type
_entity_poly.pdbx_seq_one_letter_code
_entity_poly.pdbx_strand_id
1 'polypeptide(L)' 'MSLSVQQLLESKGIQAKPEHLEILESRWNGMKKLRGTLESVKIEDADIGLRNIPGGDHIG' A
#
# COMPACT_ATOMS: atom_id res chain seq x y z
N MET A 1 -5.43 5.60 -18.83
CA MET A 1 -4.45 6.71 -18.83
C MET A 1 -4.04 6.98 -17.40
N SER A 2 -2.76 6.87 -17.06
CA SER A 2 -2.26 7.18 -15.70
C SER A 2 -1.95 8.67 -15.59
N LEU A 3 -2.61 9.37 -14.68
CA LEU A 3 -2.31 10.78 -14.37
C LEU A 3 -0.87 10.92 -13.87
N SER A 4 -0.18 11.99 -14.27
CA SER A 4 1.12 12.34 -13.69
C SER A 4 0.94 12.74 -12.22
N VAL A 5 2.01 12.67 -11.42
CA VAL A 5 1.95 13.04 -10.00
C VAL A 5 1.53 14.49 -9.82
N GLN A 6 1.98 15.38 -10.72
CA GLN A 6 1.55 16.78 -10.75
C GLN A 6 0.03 16.90 -10.94
N GLN A 7 -0.53 16.27 -11.97
CA GLN A 7 -1.97 16.31 -12.25
C GLN A 7 -2.80 15.71 -11.10
N LEU A 8 -2.28 14.66 -10.46
CA LEU A 8 -2.93 14.04 -9.30
C LEU A 8 -2.96 15.01 -8.10
N LEU A 9 -1.87 15.73 -7.85
CA LEU A 9 -1.78 16.72 -6.77
C LEU A 9 -2.67 17.92 -7.06
N GLU A 10 -2.68 18.42 -8.28
CA GLU A 10 -3.57 19.51 -8.73
C GLU A 10 -5.05 19.12 -8.59
N SER A 11 -5.42 17.89 -8.96
CA SER A 11 -6.79 17.38 -8.77
C SER A 11 -7.23 17.31 -7.29
N LYS A 12 -6.26 17.27 -6.38
CA LYS A 12 -6.46 17.29 -4.93
C LYS A 12 -6.34 18.69 -4.33
N GLY A 13 -6.16 19.73 -5.16
CA GLY A 13 -5.97 21.11 -4.72
C GLY A 13 -4.58 21.40 -4.13
N ILE A 14 -3.60 20.52 -4.36
CA ILE A 14 -2.25 20.65 -3.83
C ILE A 14 -1.34 21.18 -4.95
N GLN A 15 -0.86 22.42 -4.81
CA GLN A 15 0.20 22.93 -5.66
C GLN A 15 1.55 22.48 -5.13
N ALA A 16 2.15 21.49 -5.80
CA ALA A 16 3.52 21.09 -5.53
C ALA A 16 4.50 22.02 -6.24
N LYS A 17 5.56 22.41 -5.51
CA LYS A 17 6.66 23.18 -6.11
C LYS A 17 7.41 22.31 -7.14
N PRO A 18 7.87 22.88 -8.27
CA PRO A 18 8.58 22.14 -9.31
C PRO A 18 9.82 21.40 -8.79
N GLU A 19 10.54 22.02 -7.85
CA GLU A 19 11.73 21.47 -7.19
C GLU A 19 11.48 20.17 -6.41
N HIS A 20 10.22 19.86 -6.08
CA HIS A 20 9.84 18.64 -5.36
C HIS A 20 9.16 17.59 -6.24
N LEU A 21 8.76 17.95 -7.47
CA LEU A 21 8.02 17.05 -8.35
C LEU A 21 8.82 15.79 -8.68
N GLU A 22 10.11 15.92 -8.95
CA GLU A 22 10.98 14.77 -9.28
C GLU A 22 11.08 13.76 -8.12
N ILE A 23 11.26 14.25 -6.90
CA ILE A 23 11.31 13.40 -5.70
C ILE A 23 9.95 12.75 -5.45
N LEU A 24 8.85 13.51 -5.60
CA LEU A 24 7.50 13.00 -5.42
C LEU A 24 7.17 11.90 -6.44
N GLU A 25 7.60 12.07 -7.69
CA GLU A 25 7.41 11.09 -8.75
C GLU A 25 8.23 9.82 -8.53
N SER A 26 9.50 9.97 -8.13
CA SER A 26 10.36 8.85 -7.74
C SER A 26 9.76 8.05 -6.59
N ARG A 27 9.31 8.72 -5.52
CA ARG A 27 8.64 8.09 -4.37
C ARG A 27 7.34 7.42 -4.75
N TRP A 28 6.53 8.06 -5.60
CA TRP A 28 5.26 7.51 -6.08
C TRP A 28 5.47 6.23 -6.87
N ASN A 29 6.46 6.22 -7.78
CA ASN A 29 6.84 5.02 -8.52
C ASN A 29 7.39 3.92 -7.61
N GLY A 30 8.16 4.28 -6.58
CA GLY A 30 8.60 3.35 -5.54
C GLY A 30 7.43 2.73 -4.78
N MET A 31 6.45 3.54 -4.35
CA MET A 31 5.24 3.05 -3.68
C MET A 31 4.37 2.17 -4.57
N LYS A 32 4.25 2.49 -5.87
CA LYS A 32 3.55 1.62 -6.83
C LYS A 32 4.24 0.27 -6.97
N LYS A 33 5.57 0.24 -7.02
CA LYS A 33 6.35 -1.01 -7.06
C LYS A 33 6.22 -1.81 -5.77
N LEU A 34 6.31 -1.15 -4.61
CA LEU A 34 6.17 -1.79 -3.29
C LEU A 34 4.76 -2.33 -3.05
N ARG A 35 3.73 -1.63 -3.53
CA ARG A 35 2.36 -2.15 -3.52
C ARG A 35 2.27 -3.47 -4.30
N GLY A 36 3.11 -3.68 -5.32
CA GLY A 36 3.14 -4.93 -6.08
C GLY A 36 1.75 -5.34 -6.60
N THR A 37 1.51 -6.64 -6.75
CA THR A 37 0.20 -7.24 -7.03
C THR A 37 -0.50 -7.65 -5.74
N LEU A 38 -1.19 -6.70 -5.09
CA LEU A 38 -2.19 -7.03 -4.05
C LEU A 38 -3.48 -7.62 -4.65
N GLU A 39 -3.64 -7.54 -5.97
CA GLU A 39 -4.80 -8.04 -6.72
C GLU A 39 -4.93 -9.57 -6.66
N SER A 40 -3.82 -10.29 -6.44
CA SER A 40 -3.81 -11.75 -6.25
C SER A 40 -3.78 -12.18 -4.78
N VAL A 41 -3.74 -11.23 -3.84
CA VAL A 41 -3.79 -11.55 -2.41
C VAL A 41 -5.25 -11.74 -2.04
N LYS A 42 -5.65 -12.99 -1.81
CA LYS A 42 -6.96 -13.32 -1.22
C LYS A 42 -7.01 -12.77 0.20
N ILE A 43 -7.58 -11.57 0.35
CA ILE A 43 -7.79 -10.92 1.65
C ILE A 43 -8.71 -11.78 2.54
N GLU A 44 -9.56 -12.60 1.93
CA GLU A 44 -10.50 -13.52 2.59
C GLU A 44 -9.79 -14.59 3.45
N ASP A 45 -8.60 -15.06 3.02
CA ASP A 45 -7.80 -16.05 3.77
C ASP A 45 -6.88 -15.38 4.81
N ALA A 46 -6.79 -14.04 4.82
CA ALA A 46 -5.98 -13.27 5.76
C ALA A 46 -6.76 -12.90 7.05
N ASP A 47 -7.79 -13.67 7.39
CA ASP A 47 -8.48 -13.59 8.66
C ASP A 47 -7.62 -14.29 9.73
N ILE A 48 -6.49 -13.65 10.09
CA ILE A 48 -5.60 -14.09 11.18
C ILE A 48 -6.29 -13.76 12.51
N GLY A 49 -7.40 -14.44 12.77
CA GLY A 49 -8.03 -14.44 14.07
C GLY A 49 -7.10 -15.13 15.06
N LEU A 50 -6.41 -14.34 15.88
CA LEU A 50 -5.67 -14.83 17.05
C LEU A 50 -6.65 -15.51 18.00
N ARG A 51 -6.87 -16.82 17.81
CA ARG A 51 -7.63 -17.63 18.77
C ARG A 51 -6.72 -17.86 19.96
N ASN A 52 -7.04 -17.22 21.08
CA ASN A 52 -6.44 -17.59 22.35
C ASN A 52 -7.04 -18.96 22.73
N ILE A 53 -6.30 -20.04 22.49
CA ILE A 53 -6.70 -21.39 22.89
C ILE A 53 -6.07 -21.66 24.25
N PRO A 54 -6.80 -21.51 25.38
CA PRO A 54 -6.30 -21.94 26.67
C PRO A 54 -6.35 -23.47 26.71
N GLY A 55 -5.18 -24.11 26.61
CA GLY A 55 -5.05 -25.56 26.63
C GLY A 55 -3.78 -25.98 25.92
N GLY A 56 -2.63 -25.73 26.55
CA GLY A 56 -1.34 -26.23 26.08
C GLY A 56 -1.35 -27.75 25.95
N ASP A 57 -0.64 -28.21 24.94
CA ASP A 57 -0.24 -29.58 24.62
C ASP A 57 -0.46 -30.61 25.75
N HIS A 58 -1.43 -31.50 25.57
CA HIS A 58 -1.48 -32.75 26.32
C HIS A 58 -0.96 -33.85 25.39
N ILE A 59 0.37 -34.04 25.39
CA ILE A 59 0.97 -35.29 24.90
C ILE A 59 0.42 -36.42 25.80
N GLY A 60 -0.28 -37.37 25.18
CA GLY A 60 -0.73 -38.63 25.75
C GLY A 60 -0.73 -39.72 24.70
#